data_AF-A0A661S158-F1
#
_entry.id   AF-A0A661S158-F1
#
_cell.length_a   1.000
_cell.length_b   1.000
_cell.length_c   1.000
_cell.angle_alpha   90.00
_cell.angle_beta   90.00
_cell.angle_gamma   90.00
#
_symmetry.space_group_name_H-M   'P 1'
#
loop_
_entity.id
_entity.type
_entity.pdbx_description
1 polymer ?
#
loop_
_entity_poly.entity_id
_entity_poly.type
_entity_poly.pdbx_seq_one_letter_code
_entity_poly.pdbx_strand_id
1 'polypeptide(L)'
;MVTRLKTSDIAGIIPCLAQFDAVLERKTGKNLFGVACHGIRADKNKASRIVPKLTIAVIPFTSGLGIISNFCLTVKEIVAHLGFLSFVTHETDASGLAEAYEKSADIIMMADDNRYIALQLRQMKIVDNGWATGNAFASALDLMAEGLKDKNVLVTGCGPVGQAAIQTLMDFGANVSVYDPYVEKTRAFSLDLLKLYKKRLMIESSLKDSVGKYRYIIEASTAKDIIDIDDISQKTIITAPGVPLGVTDRAVKKLGSQILHDTLQLGTATMALKAAMF
;
A
#
# COMPACT_ATOMS: atom_id res chain seq x y z
N MET A 1 -14.71 1.49 -10.73
CA MET A 1 -15.18 2.30 -9.61
C MET A 1 -13.99 2.57 -8.73
N VAL A 2 -13.72 3.82 -8.36
CA VAL A 2 -12.64 4.15 -7.41
C VAL A 2 -13.22 4.06 -6.01
N THR A 3 -12.61 3.29 -5.12
CA THR A 3 -13.03 3.26 -3.71
C THR A 3 -12.36 4.42 -2.98
N ARG A 4 -13.19 5.34 -2.49
CA ARG A 4 -12.78 6.46 -1.63
C ARG A 4 -12.92 6.07 -0.16
N LEU A 5 -11.92 6.40 0.65
CA LEU A 5 -11.99 6.22 2.10
C LEU A 5 -13.12 7.04 2.73
N LYS A 6 -13.63 6.55 3.84
CA LYS A 6 -14.53 7.25 4.75
C LYS A 6 -13.78 7.62 6.03
N THR A 7 -14.30 8.61 6.75
CA THR A 7 -13.76 8.98 8.07
C THR A 7 -13.69 7.79 9.03
N SER A 8 -14.64 6.86 8.95
CA SER A 8 -14.65 5.62 9.74
C SER A 8 -13.45 4.72 9.47
N ASP A 9 -12.91 4.74 8.25
CA ASP A 9 -11.83 3.85 7.82
C ASP A 9 -10.48 4.30 8.39
N ILE A 10 -10.40 5.55 8.90
CA ILE A 10 -9.16 6.17 9.39
C ILE A 10 -9.23 6.65 10.84
N ALA A 11 -10.40 6.61 11.49
CA ALA A 11 -10.63 7.17 12.82
C ALA A 11 -9.73 6.57 13.92
N GLY A 12 -9.31 5.31 13.76
CA GLY A 12 -8.47 4.60 14.75
C GLY A 12 -6.97 4.68 14.47
N ILE A 13 -6.51 5.34 13.40
CA ILE A 13 -5.11 5.24 12.98
C ILE A 13 -4.17 5.97 13.94
N ILE A 14 -4.39 7.27 14.16
CA ILE A 14 -3.51 8.14 14.96
C ILE A 14 -3.23 7.56 16.36
N PRO A 15 -4.24 7.21 17.19
CA PRO A 15 -3.97 6.71 18.54
C PRO A 15 -3.31 5.33 18.56
N CYS A 16 -3.33 4.59 17.45
CA CYS A 16 -2.87 3.21 17.38
C CYS A 16 -1.55 3.04 16.62
N LEU A 17 -0.86 4.10 16.19
CA LEU A 17 0.38 3.97 15.38
C LEU A 17 1.46 3.12 16.07
N ALA A 18 1.73 3.35 17.36
CA ALA A 18 2.69 2.54 18.12
C ALA A 18 2.24 1.07 18.27
N GLN A 19 0.94 0.84 18.47
CA GLN A 19 0.40 -0.52 18.51
C GLN A 19 0.49 -1.21 17.15
N PHE A 20 0.29 -0.46 16.06
CA PHE A 20 0.42 -0.94 14.71
C PHE A 20 1.86 -1.35 14.39
N ASP A 21 2.85 -0.57 14.82
CA ASP A 21 4.27 -0.97 14.75
C ASP A 21 4.53 -2.30 15.48
N ALA A 22 4.05 -2.45 16.71
CA ALA A 22 4.19 -3.70 17.44
C ALA A 22 3.51 -4.89 16.74
N VAL A 23 2.36 -4.67 16.07
CA VAL A 23 1.70 -5.68 15.24
C VAL A 23 2.55 -6.03 14.01
N LEU A 24 3.08 -5.02 13.31
CA LEU A 24 3.95 -5.22 12.16
C LEU A 24 5.23 -5.97 12.54
N GLU A 25 5.86 -5.63 13.66
CA GLU A 25 7.07 -6.29 14.13
C GLU A 25 6.81 -7.77 14.42
N ARG A 26 5.69 -8.09 15.08
CA ARG A 26 5.32 -9.50 15.32
C ARG A 26 5.03 -10.29 14.04
N LYS A 27 4.49 -9.64 13.01
CA LYS A 27 4.10 -10.31 11.75
C LYS A 27 5.24 -10.38 10.73
N THR A 28 6.07 -9.36 10.67
CA THR A 28 7.03 -9.10 9.58
C THR A 28 8.48 -9.01 10.06
N GLY A 29 8.71 -8.98 11.37
CA GLY A 29 10.02 -8.67 11.95
C GLY A 29 10.44 -7.20 11.81
N LYS A 30 9.57 -6.32 11.29
CA LYS A 30 9.86 -4.90 11.05
C LYS A 30 8.68 -4.02 11.47
N ASN A 31 8.99 -2.80 11.91
CA ASN A 31 8.01 -1.74 12.10
C ASN A 31 7.61 -1.07 10.77
N LEU A 32 6.71 -0.09 10.80
CA LEU A 32 6.20 0.60 9.60
C LEU A 32 7.32 1.17 8.72
N PHE A 33 8.30 1.85 9.34
CA PHE A 33 9.48 2.37 8.64
C PHE A 33 10.29 1.26 7.97
N GLY A 34 10.48 0.13 8.66
CA GLY A 34 11.25 -1.01 8.16
C GLY A 34 10.55 -1.74 7.00
N VAL A 35 9.22 -1.87 7.04
CA VAL A 35 8.43 -2.46 5.94
C VAL A 35 8.51 -1.55 4.71
N ALA A 36 8.32 -0.24 4.86
CA ALA A 36 8.41 0.70 3.77
C ALA A 36 9.83 0.75 3.16
N CYS A 37 10.89 0.74 3.98
CA CYS A 37 12.28 0.63 3.50
C CYS A 37 12.52 -0.66 2.70
N HIS A 38 11.94 -1.78 3.14
CA HIS A 38 12.02 -3.06 2.42
C HIS A 38 11.44 -2.95 1.02
N GLY A 39 10.25 -2.35 0.90
CA GLY A 39 9.56 -2.24 -0.39
C GLY A 39 10.23 -1.33 -1.40
N ILE A 40 10.83 -0.23 -0.94
CA ILE A 40 11.60 0.65 -1.81
C ILE A 40 13.07 0.23 -1.97
N ARG A 41 13.47 -0.89 -1.34
CA ARG A 41 14.85 -1.42 -1.31
C ARG A 41 15.87 -0.38 -0.83
N ALA A 42 15.48 0.44 0.13
CA ALA A 42 16.34 1.47 0.69
C ALA A 42 17.22 0.92 1.82
N ASP A 43 18.44 1.42 1.90
CA ASP A 43 19.28 1.26 3.08
C ASP A 43 18.63 2.01 4.26
N LYS A 44 18.25 1.26 5.30
CA LYS A 44 17.57 1.79 6.49
C LYS A 44 18.40 2.85 7.22
N ASN A 45 19.73 2.68 7.29
CA ASN A 45 20.62 3.62 7.97
C ASN A 45 20.79 4.92 7.18
N LYS A 46 20.77 4.83 5.84
CA LYS A 46 20.74 6.02 4.98
C LYS A 46 19.40 6.75 5.13
N ALA A 47 18.29 6.02 5.06
CA ALA A 47 16.96 6.59 5.18
C ALA A 47 16.75 7.30 6.53
N SER A 48 17.16 6.68 7.64
CA SER A 48 17.00 7.26 8.99
C SER A 48 17.79 8.54 9.21
N ARG A 49 18.84 8.81 8.42
CA ARG A 49 19.61 10.06 8.45
C ARG A 49 19.02 11.17 7.58
N ILE A 50 18.24 10.79 6.55
CA ILE A 50 17.64 11.73 5.60
C ILE A 50 16.28 12.19 6.10
N VAL A 51 15.45 11.27 6.55
CA VAL A 51 14.04 11.51 6.91
C VAL A 51 13.85 12.68 7.89
N PRO A 52 14.61 12.79 9.01
CA PRO A 52 14.45 13.90 9.95
C PRO A 52 14.82 15.28 9.42
N LYS A 53 15.44 15.36 8.23
CA LYS A 53 15.86 16.61 7.59
C LYS A 53 14.88 17.09 6.54
N LEU A 54 13.87 16.29 6.21
CA LEU A 54 12.90 16.60 5.17
C LEU A 54 11.57 16.99 5.79
N THR A 55 10.94 18.01 5.19
CA THR A 55 9.64 18.52 5.58
C THR A 55 8.56 18.08 4.60
N ILE A 56 7.48 17.50 5.12
CA ILE A 56 6.30 17.10 4.35
C ILE A 56 5.12 18.02 4.66
N ALA A 57 4.63 18.72 3.64
CA ALA A 57 3.35 19.43 3.72
C ALA A 57 2.22 18.52 3.26
N VAL A 58 1.13 18.45 4.02
CA VAL A 58 -0.09 17.74 3.65
C VAL A 58 -1.16 18.77 3.31
N ILE A 59 -1.66 18.75 2.08
CA ILE A 59 -2.58 19.78 1.57
C ILE A 59 -4.00 19.22 1.48
N PRO A 60 -4.99 19.82 2.16
CA PRO A 60 -6.39 19.50 1.92
C PRO A 60 -6.83 19.97 0.54
N PHE A 61 -7.47 19.09 -0.22
CA PHE A 61 -8.05 19.39 -1.51
C PHE A 61 -9.57 19.30 -1.46
N THR A 62 -10.24 20.29 -2.05
CA THR A 62 -11.70 20.41 -2.04
C THR A 62 -12.35 19.92 -3.33
N SER A 63 -11.54 19.63 -4.36
CA SER A 63 -12.02 19.08 -5.63
C SER A 63 -12.81 17.77 -5.47
N GLY A 64 -13.79 17.57 -6.33
CA GLY A 64 -14.59 16.34 -6.37
C GLY A 64 -15.56 16.24 -5.19
N LEU A 65 -15.50 15.13 -4.45
CA LEU A 65 -16.31 14.85 -3.25
C LEU A 65 -15.77 15.57 -2.01
N GLY A 66 -14.76 16.42 -2.16
CA GLY A 66 -14.24 17.30 -1.13
C GLY A 66 -13.41 16.59 -0.06
N ILE A 67 -13.23 17.27 1.07
CA ILE A 67 -12.33 16.85 2.14
C ILE A 67 -12.93 15.67 2.93
N ILE A 68 -12.12 14.64 3.14
CA ILE A 68 -12.40 13.60 4.14
C ILE A 68 -11.92 14.13 5.50
N SER A 69 -12.83 14.23 6.47
CA SER A 69 -12.51 14.70 7.82
C SER A 69 -11.35 13.89 8.41
N ASN A 70 -10.38 14.59 9.01
CA ASN A 70 -9.15 14.06 9.59
C ASN A 70 -8.18 13.37 8.62
N PHE A 71 -8.44 13.27 7.31
CA PHE A 71 -7.52 12.60 6.39
C PHE A 71 -6.12 13.24 6.38
N CYS A 72 -6.04 14.56 6.19
CA CYS A 72 -4.75 15.25 6.15
C CYS A 72 -4.00 15.17 7.48
N LEU A 73 -4.73 15.27 8.60
CA LEU A 73 -4.15 15.09 9.93
C LEU A 73 -3.60 13.67 10.10
N THR A 74 -4.36 12.65 9.71
CA THR A 74 -3.90 11.25 9.78
C THR A 74 -2.66 11.01 8.93
N VAL A 75 -2.61 11.53 7.69
CA VAL A 75 -1.40 11.45 6.84
C VAL A 75 -0.21 12.14 7.52
N LYS A 76 -0.41 13.35 8.05
CA LYS A 76 0.61 14.13 8.76
C LYS A 76 1.16 13.36 9.97
N GLU A 77 0.31 12.72 10.76
CA GLU A 77 0.73 11.89 11.91
C GLU A 77 1.44 10.60 11.48
N ILE A 78 0.99 9.93 10.41
CA ILE A 78 1.70 8.75 9.87
C ILE A 78 3.14 9.13 9.47
N VAL A 79 3.32 10.21 8.72
CA VAL A 79 4.67 10.60 8.27
C VAL A 79 5.53 11.17 9.41
N ALA A 80 4.92 11.87 10.38
CA ALA A 80 5.61 12.28 11.59
C ALA A 80 6.13 11.08 12.39
N HIS A 81 5.33 10.01 12.48
CA HIS A 81 5.71 8.74 13.14
C HIS A 81 6.89 8.04 12.47
N LEU A 82 7.12 8.27 11.17
CA LEU A 82 8.32 7.81 10.47
C LEU A 82 9.57 8.65 10.76
N GLY A 83 9.39 9.81 11.39
CA GLY A 83 10.45 10.77 11.75
C GLY A 83 10.57 11.98 10.82
N PHE A 84 9.64 12.19 9.88
CA PHE A 84 9.64 13.42 9.06
C PHE A 84 9.20 14.62 9.89
N LEU A 85 9.69 15.81 9.52
CA LEU A 85 9.01 17.05 9.90
C LEU A 85 7.75 17.15 9.04
N SER A 86 6.59 17.48 9.62
CA SER A 86 5.36 17.55 8.86
C SER A 86 4.33 18.54 9.41
N PHE A 87 3.54 19.11 8.50
CA PHE A 87 2.43 19.99 8.83
C PHE A 87 1.28 19.82 7.83
N VAL A 88 0.07 20.17 8.26
CA VAL A 88 -1.09 20.34 7.37
C VAL A 88 -1.18 21.82 7.02
N THR A 89 -1.39 22.16 5.76
CA THR A 89 -1.61 23.56 5.36
C THR A 89 -2.91 24.09 5.97
N HIS A 90 -2.93 25.36 6.32
CA HIS A 90 -4.17 26.03 6.72
C HIS A 90 -5.10 26.17 5.52
N GLU A 91 -4.52 26.58 4.38
CA GLU A 91 -5.25 26.76 3.14
C GLU A 91 -5.41 25.46 2.35
N THR A 92 -6.39 25.44 1.44
CA THR A 92 -6.69 24.31 0.56
C THR A 92 -6.23 24.56 -0.88
N ASP A 93 -6.19 23.49 -1.68
CA ASP A 93 -6.02 23.57 -3.13
C ASP A 93 -4.78 24.38 -3.56
N ALA A 94 -4.95 25.38 -4.45
CA ALA A 94 -3.86 26.21 -4.94
C ALA A 94 -3.23 27.09 -3.85
N SER A 95 -4.03 27.61 -2.92
CA SER A 95 -3.54 28.42 -1.80
C SER A 95 -2.72 27.57 -0.82
N GLY A 96 -3.15 26.33 -0.56
CA GLY A 96 -2.38 25.36 0.21
C GLY A 96 -1.06 25.00 -0.47
N LEU A 97 -1.04 24.90 -1.81
CA LEU A 97 0.20 24.68 -2.57
C LEU A 97 1.17 25.86 -2.40
N ALA A 98 0.68 27.09 -2.47
CA ALA A 98 1.49 28.28 -2.19
C ALA A 98 2.04 28.26 -0.76
N GLU A 99 1.20 27.99 0.24
CA GLU A 99 1.60 27.90 1.65
C GLU A 99 2.70 26.84 1.87
N ALA A 100 2.56 25.66 1.26
CA ALA A 100 3.56 24.59 1.36
C ALA A 100 4.92 25.03 0.80
N TYR A 101 4.92 25.77 -0.32
CA TYR A 101 6.13 26.30 -0.93
C TYR A 101 6.76 27.41 -0.08
N GLU A 102 5.96 28.36 0.41
CA GLU A 102 6.41 29.45 1.27
C GLU A 102 7.04 28.94 2.58
N LYS A 103 6.49 27.84 3.12
CA LYS A 103 7.04 27.14 4.28
C LYS A 103 8.19 26.18 3.95
N SER A 104 8.72 26.21 2.73
CA SER A 104 9.87 25.43 2.28
C SER A 104 9.71 23.91 2.49
N ALA A 105 8.52 23.37 2.21
CA ALA A 105 8.32 21.93 2.20
C ALA A 105 9.23 21.27 1.15
N ASP A 106 9.78 20.09 1.45
CA ASP A 106 10.56 19.29 0.50
C ASP A 106 9.67 18.36 -0.32
N ILE A 107 8.60 17.88 0.31
CA ILE A 107 7.63 16.94 -0.25
C ILE A 107 6.23 17.46 0.04
N ILE A 108 5.35 17.38 -0.95
CA ILE A 108 3.93 17.66 -0.83
C ILE A 108 3.15 16.35 -0.93
N MET A 109 2.25 16.10 0.02
CA MET A 109 1.28 15.01 -0.07
C MET A 109 -0.13 15.59 -0.18
N MET A 110 -0.86 15.13 -1.19
CA MET A 110 -2.22 15.62 -1.48
C MET A 110 -3.02 14.55 -2.21
N ALA A 111 -4.34 14.59 -2.02
CA ALA A 111 -5.24 13.63 -2.64
C ALA A 111 -6.53 14.32 -3.12
N ASP A 112 -6.96 13.96 -4.32
CA ASP A 112 -8.35 14.11 -4.78
C ASP A 112 -9.01 12.72 -4.89
N ASP A 113 -10.20 12.66 -5.47
CA ASP A 113 -10.93 11.38 -5.63
C ASP A 113 -10.27 10.40 -6.62
N ASN A 114 -9.34 10.87 -7.46
CA ASN A 114 -8.71 10.08 -8.53
C ASN A 114 -7.27 9.70 -8.19
N ARG A 115 -6.54 10.58 -7.51
CA ARG A 115 -5.11 10.44 -7.24
C ARG A 115 -4.79 10.88 -5.83
N TYR A 116 -4.05 10.04 -5.13
CA TYR A 116 -3.32 10.40 -3.93
C TYR A 116 -1.83 10.28 -4.25
N ILE A 117 -1.08 11.39 -4.11
CA ILE A 117 0.31 11.47 -4.54
C ILE A 117 1.22 12.07 -3.48
N ALA A 118 2.52 11.75 -3.58
CA ALA A 118 3.61 12.49 -2.97
C ALA A 118 4.47 13.11 -4.07
N LEU A 119 4.66 14.43 -4.03
CA LEU A 119 5.44 15.22 -4.98
C LEU A 119 6.73 15.69 -4.30
N GLN A 120 7.87 15.22 -4.79
CA GLN A 120 9.19 15.68 -4.35
C GLN A 120 9.59 16.91 -5.18
N LEU A 121 9.73 18.07 -4.53
CA LEU A 121 9.81 19.37 -5.20
C LEU A 121 11.17 19.69 -5.82
N ARG A 122 12.25 19.07 -5.35
CA ARG A 122 13.62 19.33 -5.84
C ARG A 122 13.96 18.53 -7.10
N GLN A 123 13.56 17.27 -7.17
CA GLN A 123 13.78 16.38 -8.31
C GLN A 123 12.59 16.32 -9.25
N MET A 124 11.47 16.97 -8.91
CA MET A 124 10.24 17.00 -9.72
C MET A 124 9.70 15.60 -10.02
N LYS A 125 9.73 14.72 -9.01
CA LYS A 125 9.28 13.33 -9.13
C LYS A 125 8.02 13.11 -8.30
N ILE A 126 7.17 12.20 -8.78
CA ILE A 126 5.88 11.87 -8.17
C ILE A 126 5.88 10.40 -7.75
N VAL A 127 5.30 10.13 -6.58
CA VAL A 127 4.95 8.79 -6.13
C VAL A 127 3.42 8.68 -6.08
N ASP A 128 2.88 7.68 -6.75
CA ASP A 128 1.44 7.40 -6.78
C ASP A 128 1.06 6.42 -5.67
N ASN A 129 -0.07 6.66 -5.00
CA ASN A 129 -0.56 5.79 -3.94
C ASN A 129 -0.86 4.36 -4.42
N GLY A 130 -1.36 4.19 -5.65
CA GLY A 130 -1.62 2.86 -6.20
C GLY A 130 -0.35 2.03 -6.26
N TRP A 131 0.73 2.63 -6.77
CA TRP A 131 2.06 2.02 -6.77
C TRP A 131 2.56 1.73 -5.36
N ALA A 132 2.52 2.72 -4.47
CA ALA A 132 3.07 2.60 -3.13
C ALA A 132 2.34 1.57 -2.27
N THR A 133 1.01 1.51 -2.36
CA THR A 133 0.19 0.54 -1.63
C THR A 133 0.48 -0.88 -2.12
N GLY A 134 0.49 -1.10 -3.43
CA GLY A 134 0.78 -2.42 -3.99
C GLY A 134 2.18 -2.90 -3.60
N ASN A 135 3.17 -2.02 -3.67
CA ASN A 135 4.53 -2.29 -3.24
C ASN A 135 4.61 -2.59 -1.74
N ALA A 136 3.96 -1.81 -0.89
CA ALA A 136 4.00 -1.98 0.56
C ALA A 136 3.41 -3.32 1.01
N PHE A 137 2.26 -3.70 0.46
CA PHE A 137 1.60 -4.96 0.82
C PHE A 137 2.33 -6.18 0.27
N ALA A 138 2.88 -6.12 -0.95
CA ALA A 138 3.76 -7.17 -1.45
C ALA A 138 5.04 -7.32 -0.60
N SER A 139 5.57 -6.21 -0.11
CA SER A 139 6.75 -6.18 0.78
C SER A 139 6.45 -6.75 2.15
N ALA A 140 5.29 -6.43 2.72
CA ALA A 140 4.85 -7.02 3.96
C ALA A 140 4.65 -8.54 3.79
N LEU A 141 4.05 -8.99 2.69
CA LEU A 141 3.88 -10.42 2.40
C LEU A 141 5.25 -11.11 2.26
N ASP A 142 6.22 -10.47 1.62
CA ASP A 142 7.59 -10.98 1.50
C ASP A 142 8.24 -11.20 2.86
N LEU A 143 8.10 -10.23 3.76
CA LEU A 143 8.60 -10.32 5.13
C LEU A 143 7.88 -11.39 5.94
N MET A 144 6.54 -11.46 5.88
CA MET A 144 5.75 -12.49 6.56
C MET A 144 6.05 -13.90 6.04
N ALA A 145 6.47 -14.01 4.78
CA ALA A 145 6.83 -15.27 4.14
C ALA A 145 8.29 -15.66 4.37
N GLU A 146 9.11 -14.82 5.02
CA GLU A 146 10.57 -14.97 5.10
C GLU A 146 11.22 -15.10 3.70
N GLY A 147 10.75 -14.26 2.77
CA GLY A 147 11.16 -14.21 1.37
C GLY A 147 10.21 -14.97 0.44
N LEU A 148 9.89 -14.40 -0.73
CA LEU A 148 8.96 -14.97 -1.71
C LEU A 148 9.59 -15.55 -2.96
N LYS A 149 10.92 -15.54 -3.06
CA LYS A 149 11.63 -16.11 -4.20
C LYS A 149 11.17 -17.56 -4.46
N ASP A 150 10.80 -17.84 -5.71
CA ASP A 150 10.31 -19.13 -6.20
C ASP A 150 9.01 -19.64 -5.54
N LYS A 151 8.37 -18.86 -4.66
CA LYS A 151 7.09 -19.21 -4.03
C LYS A 151 5.91 -18.79 -4.91
N ASN A 152 4.85 -19.60 -4.91
CA ASN A 152 3.61 -19.31 -5.63
C ASN A 152 2.75 -18.32 -4.83
N VAL A 153 2.37 -17.21 -5.46
CA VAL A 153 1.59 -16.12 -4.84
C VAL A 153 0.39 -15.81 -5.71
N LEU A 154 -0.80 -15.73 -5.11
CA LEU A 154 -2.00 -15.26 -5.78
C LEU A 154 -2.22 -13.78 -5.48
N VAL A 155 -2.50 -12.99 -6.51
CA VAL A 155 -3.02 -11.63 -6.37
C VAL A 155 -4.47 -11.61 -6.83
N THR A 156 -5.39 -11.17 -5.98
CA THR A 156 -6.77 -10.90 -6.37
C THR A 156 -6.92 -9.40 -6.64
N GLY A 157 -7.46 -9.07 -7.81
CA GLY A 157 -7.49 -7.70 -8.32
C GLY A 157 -6.24 -7.34 -9.15
N CYS A 158 -6.48 -6.79 -10.33
CA CYS A 158 -5.48 -6.32 -11.30
C CYS A 158 -5.70 -4.83 -11.63
N GLY A 159 -6.21 -4.07 -10.66
CA GLY A 159 -6.23 -2.60 -10.69
C GLY A 159 -4.84 -2.01 -10.37
N PRO A 160 -4.72 -0.68 -10.22
CA PRO A 160 -3.42 -0.03 -9.99
C PRO A 160 -2.60 -0.62 -8.83
N VAL A 161 -3.27 -0.91 -7.70
CA VAL A 161 -2.63 -1.54 -6.52
C VAL A 161 -2.19 -2.97 -6.82
N GLY A 162 -3.09 -3.78 -7.40
CA GLY A 162 -2.78 -5.18 -7.76
C GLY A 162 -1.65 -5.28 -8.78
N GLN A 163 -1.63 -4.42 -9.81
CA GLN A 163 -0.56 -4.37 -10.80
C GLN A 163 0.81 -4.04 -10.17
N ALA A 164 0.85 -3.06 -9.27
CA ALA A 164 2.08 -2.71 -8.56
C ALA A 164 2.55 -3.82 -7.61
N ALA A 165 1.60 -4.51 -6.96
CA ALA A 165 1.89 -5.68 -6.14
C ALA A 165 2.48 -6.82 -6.98
N ILE A 166 1.89 -7.14 -8.14
CA ILE A 166 2.38 -8.15 -9.08
C ILE A 166 3.82 -7.84 -9.51
N GLN A 167 4.11 -6.61 -9.92
CA GLN A 167 5.48 -6.20 -10.30
C GLN A 167 6.46 -6.38 -9.14
N THR A 168 6.09 -5.89 -7.95
CA THR A 168 6.94 -6.02 -6.75
C THR A 168 7.22 -7.48 -6.38
N LEU A 169 6.21 -8.35 -6.48
CA LEU A 169 6.36 -9.79 -6.27
C LEU A 169 7.29 -10.44 -7.30
N MET A 170 7.19 -10.04 -8.58
CA MET A 170 8.10 -10.51 -9.63
C MET A 170 9.54 -10.05 -9.37
N ASP A 171 9.73 -8.82 -8.88
CA ASP A 171 11.05 -8.31 -8.46
C ASP A 171 11.64 -9.09 -7.26
N PHE A 172 10.79 -9.66 -6.39
CA PHE A 172 11.22 -10.59 -5.34
C PHE A 172 11.46 -12.02 -5.85
N GLY A 173 11.19 -12.29 -7.13
CA GLY A 173 11.38 -13.60 -7.76
C GLY A 173 10.22 -14.57 -7.52
N ALA A 174 9.05 -14.09 -7.12
CA ALA A 174 7.87 -14.94 -6.89
C ALA A 174 7.29 -15.51 -8.20
N ASN A 175 6.58 -16.62 -8.09
CA ASN A 175 5.72 -17.18 -9.14
C ASN A 175 4.31 -16.61 -8.95
N VAL A 176 3.98 -15.57 -9.73
CA VAL A 176 2.74 -14.82 -9.53
C VAL A 176 1.61 -15.37 -10.41
N SER A 177 0.48 -15.61 -9.76
CA SER A 177 -0.81 -15.84 -10.39
C SER A 177 -1.75 -14.69 -10.06
N VAL A 178 -2.69 -14.39 -10.94
CA VAL A 178 -3.67 -13.31 -10.75
C VAL A 178 -5.08 -13.80 -11.04
N TYR A 179 -6.02 -13.36 -10.22
CA TYR A 179 -7.44 -13.41 -10.52
C TYR A 179 -8.00 -11.98 -10.58
N ASP A 180 -8.69 -11.64 -11.67
CA ASP A 180 -9.47 -10.42 -11.79
C ASP A 180 -10.66 -10.67 -12.71
N PRO A 181 -11.87 -10.17 -12.38
CA PRO A 181 -13.06 -10.37 -13.22
C PRO A 181 -12.94 -9.73 -14.61
N TYR A 182 -12.09 -8.72 -14.79
CA TYR A 182 -11.83 -8.04 -16.06
C TYR A 182 -10.65 -8.67 -16.80
N VAL A 183 -10.81 -9.92 -17.21
CA VAL A 183 -9.77 -10.77 -17.82
C VAL A 183 -9.00 -10.08 -18.96
N GLU A 184 -9.67 -9.32 -19.82
CA GLU A 184 -9.01 -8.65 -20.96
C GLU A 184 -7.99 -7.59 -20.53
N LYS A 185 -8.28 -6.83 -19.46
CA LYS A 185 -7.31 -5.86 -18.89
C LYS A 185 -6.10 -6.59 -18.31
N THR A 186 -6.34 -7.69 -17.63
CA THR A 186 -5.30 -8.55 -17.06
C THR A 186 -4.42 -9.18 -18.14
N ARG A 187 -5.01 -9.60 -19.27
CA ARG A 187 -4.25 -10.12 -20.43
C ARG A 187 -3.35 -9.06 -21.04
N ALA A 188 -3.86 -7.85 -21.26
CA ALA A 188 -3.06 -6.74 -21.77
C ALA A 188 -1.85 -6.45 -20.86
N PHE A 189 -2.08 -6.35 -19.55
CA PHE A 189 -1.02 -6.15 -18.56
C PHE A 189 0.00 -7.31 -18.52
N SER A 190 -0.47 -8.55 -18.62
CA SER A 190 0.39 -9.75 -18.67
C SER A 190 1.36 -9.73 -19.86
N LEU A 191 0.92 -9.21 -21.02
CA LEU A 191 1.79 -9.06 -22.18
C LEU A 191 2.92 -8.04 -21.95
N ASP A 192 2.64 -6.95 -21.22
CA ASP A 192 3.66 -5.97 -20.87
C ASP A 192 4.66 -6.51 -19.84
N LEU A 193 4.19 -7.28 -18.86
CA LEU A 193 5.07 -7.98 -17.92
C LEU A 193 5.95 -9.02 -18.61
N LEU A 194 5.43 -9.75 -19.59
CA LEU A 194 6.22 -10.74 -20.34
C LEU A 194 7.41 -10.08 -21.05
N LYS A 195 7.24 -8.86 -21.58
CA LYS A 195 8.34 -8.11 -22.22
C LYS A 195 9.43 -7.77 -21.21
N LEU A 196 9.04 -7.33 -20.01
CA LEU A 196 9.92 -6.83 -18.95
C LEU A 196 10.64 -7.96 -18.19
N TYR A 197 9.90 -8.99 -17.76
CA TYR A 197 10.40 -10.05 -16.88
C TYR A 197 10.72 -11.36 -17.59
N LYS A 198 10.38 -11.49 -18.89
CA LYS A 198 10.47 -12.77 -19.64
C LYS A 198 9.73 -13.93 -18.95
N LYS A 199 8.75 -13.61 -18.11
CA LYS A 199 7.94 -14.56 -17.34
C LYS A 199 6.47 -14.27 -17.59
N ARG A 200 5.69 -15.33 -17.81
CA ARG A 200 4.25 -15.20 -18.02
C ARG A 200 3.54 -15.16 -16.67
N LEU A 201 2.67 -14.17 -16.48
CA LEU A 201 1.71 -14.15 -15.39
C LEU A 201 0.65 -15.22 -15.62
N MET A 202 0.43 -16.11 -14.65
CA MET A 202 -0.65 -17.07 -14.70
C MET A 202 -1.98 -16.37 -14.37
N ILE A 203 -2.99 -16.52 -15.21
CA ILE A 203 -4.31 -15.90 -15.01
C ILE A 203 -5.27 -17.01 -14.59
N GLU A 204 -5.76 -16.95 -13.36
CA GLU A 204 -6.76 -17.86 -12.82
C GLU A 204 -8.15 -17.49 -13.35
N SER A 205 -8.90 -18.49 -13.79
CA SER A 205 -10.25 -18.29 -14.35
C SER A 205 -11.34 -18.18 -13.28
N SER A 206 -11.08 -18.64 -12.07
CA SER A 206 -12.05 -18.73 -10.98
C SER A 206 -11.33 -18.51 -9.65
N LEU A 207 -11.78 -17.52 -8.87
CA LEU A 207 -11.25 -17.29 -7.53
C LEU A 207 -11.52 -18.49 -6.61
N LYS A 208 -12.77 -18.96 -6.61
CA LYS A 208 -13.23 -20.05 -5.76
C LYS A 208 -12.42 -21.34 -5.97
N ASP A 209 -12.06 -21.63 -7.22
CA ASP A 209 -11.31 -22.86 -7.54
C ASP A 209 -9.79 -22.69 -7.38
N SER A 210 -9.30 -21.45 -7.23
CA SER A 210 -7.86 -21.16 -7.20
C SER A 210 -7.34 -20.82 -5.82
N VAL A 211 -8.09 -20.05 -5.03
CA VAL A 211 -7.60 -19.44 -3.79
C VAL A 211 -7.01 -20.45 -2.80
N GLY A 212 -7.66 -21.61 -2.62
CA GLY A 212 -7.22 -22.67 -1.70
C GLY A 212 -5.93 -23.38 -2.13
N LYS A 213 -5.45 -23.16 -3.38
CA LYS A 213 -4.17 -23.69 -3.88
C LYS A 213 -2.97 -22.86 -3.43
N TYR A 214 -3.20 -21.63 -2.96
CA TYR A 214 -2.13 -20.69 -2.66
C TYR A 214 -1.92 -20.53 -1.17
N ARG A 215 -0.66 -20.57 -0.78
CA ARG A 215 -0.25 -20.25 0.59
C ARG A 215 -0.16 -18.75 0.82
N TYR A 216 0.24 -17.98 -0.18
CA TYR A 216 0.50 -16.54 -0.06
C TYR A 216 -0.45 -15.78 -0.99
N ILE A 217 -1.17 -14.80 -0.43
CA ILE A 217 -2.23 -14.10 -1.14
C ILE A 217 -2.11 -12.60 -0.90
N ILE A 218 -2.26 -11.81 -1.96
CA ILE A 218 -2.53 -10.37 -1.86
C ILE A 218 -3.97 -10.13 -2.30
N GLU A 219 -4.80 -9.60 -1.40
CA GLU A 219 -6.19 -9.24 -1.70
C GLU A 219 -6.29 -7.74 -1.99
N ALA A 220 -6.16 -7.38 -3.26
CA ALA A 220 -6.11 -5.99 -3.74
C ALA A 220 -7.34 -5.61 -4.59
N SER A 221 -8.49 -6.22 -4.29
CA SER A 221 -9.76 -5.87 -4.90
C SER A 221 -10.54 -4.87 -4.03
N THR A 222 -11.68 -4.40 -4.54
CA THR A 222 -12.63 -3.58 -3.79
C THR A 222 -13.89 -4.38 -3.43
N ALA A 223 -13.82 -5.71 -3.52
CA ALA A 223 -14.94 -6.61 -3.28
C ALA A 223 -14.88 -7.11 -1.83
N LYS A 224 -16.01 -7.05 -1.13
CA LYS A 224 -16.13 -7.49 0.27
C LYS A 224 -16.32 -9.01 0.33
N ASP A 225 -15.75 -9.65 1.36
CA ASP A 225 -16.10 -11.02 1.75
C ASP A 225 -15.93 -12.08 0.63
N ILE A 226 -14.93 -11.91 -0.25
CA ILE A 226 -14.64 -12.80 -1.38
C ILE A 226 -13.75 -14.00 -1.03
N ILE A 227 -13.10 -13.97 0.15
CA ILE A 227 -12.30 -15.08 0.69
C ILE A 227 -12.86 -15.44 2.07
N ASP A 228 -13.43 -16.63 2.20
CA ASP A 228 -14.02 -17.14 3.44
C ASP A 228 -13.17 -18.24 4.10
N ILE A 229 -13.66 -18.79 5.21
CA ILE A 229 -12.96 -19.75 6.06
C ILE A 229 -12.60 -21.06 5.34
N ASP A 230 -13.40 -21.46 4.35
CA ASP A 230 -13.24 -22.69 3.56
C ASP A 230 -12.19 -22.52 2.45
N ASP A 231 -11.89 -21.27 2.09
CA ASP A 231 -10.90 -20.90 1.08
C ASP A 231 -9.46 -20.90 1.63
N ILE A 232 -9.31 -20.99 2.96
CA ILE A 232 -8.04 -20.78 3.66
C ILE A 232 -7.63 -21.96 4.55
N SER A 233 -6.32 -22.17 4.65
CA SER A 233 -5.70 -23.13 5.55
C SER A 233 -5.04 -22.41 6.74
N GLN A 234 -4.63 -23.17 7.77
CA GLN A 234 -3.80 -22.65 8.87
C GLN A 234 -2.40 -22.19 8.43
N LYS A 235 -2.00 -22.39 7.18
CA LYS A 235 -0.71 -21.95 6.64
C LYS A 235 -0.84 -20.75 5.70
N THR A 236 -2.08 -20.33 5.40
CA THR A 236 -2.38 -19.28 4.44
C THR A 236 -2.02 -17.93 5.03
N ILE A 237 -1.22 -17.15 4.30
CA ILE A 237 -0.80 -15.80 4.67
C ILE A 237 -1.38 -14.81 3.68
N ILE A 238 -2.07 -13.78 4.18
CA ILE A 238 -2.77 -12.79 3.37
C ILE A 238 -2.33 -11.38 3.74
N THR A 239 -2.03 -10.56 2.74
CA THR A 239 -1.95 -9.10 2.92
C THR A 239 -3.03 -8.45 2.07
N ALA A 240 -3.89 -7.62 2.67
CA ALA A 240 -5.10 -7.14 2.02
C ALA A 240 -5.21 -5.60 2.10
N PRO A 241 -4.82 -4.86 1.06
CA PRO A 241 -5.04 -3.40 1.00
C PRO A 241 -6.49 -3.01 0.68
N GLY A 242 -7.34 -3.96 0.26
CA GLY A 242 -8.70 -3.71 -0.16
C GLY A 242 -9.56 -3.03 0.91
N VAL A 243 -10.32 -2.01 0.49
CA VAL A 243 -11.38 -1.38 1.29
C VAL A 243 -12.67 -1.41 0.46
N PRO A 244 -13.76 -2.04 0.95
CA PRO A 244 -13.82 -2.88 2.15
C PRO A 244 -12.92 -4.13 2.04
N LEU A 245 -12.58 -4.73 3.18
CA LEU A 245 -11.75 -5.93 3.25
C LEU A 245 -12.41 -7.11 2.52
N GLY A 246 -11.69 -7.76 1.61
CA GLY A 246 -12.18 -8.93 0.87
C GLY A 246 -12.13 -10.26 1.62
N VAL A 247 -11.64 -10.28 2.85
CA VAL A 247 -11.56 -11.47 3.71
C VAL A 247 -12.63 -11.39 4.80
N THR A 248 -13.44 -12.44 4.96
CA THR A 248 -14.53 -12.44 5.96
C THR A 248 -14.01 -12.33 7.38
N ASP A 249 -14.81 -11.78 8.30
CA ASP A 249 -14.46 -11.71 9.73
C ASP A 249 -14.12 -13.08 10.34
N ARG A 250 -14.77 -14.15 9.87
CA ARG A 250 -14.50 -15.53 10.31
C ARG A 250 -13.12 -15.99 9.84
N ALA A 251 -12.78 -15.70 8.59
CA ALA A 251 -11.46 -16.00 8.03
C ALA A 251 -10.36 -15.16 8.71
N VAL A 252 -10.58 -13.87 8.95
CA VAL A 252 -9.66 -13.00 9.72
C VAL A 252 -9.35 -13.60 11.10
N LYS A 253 -10.38 -14.04 11.84
CA LYS A 253 -10.21 -14.68 13.15
C LYS A 253 -9.40 -15.98 13.07
N LYS A 254 -9.62 -16.81 12.05
CA LYS A 254 -8.87 -18.06 11.84
C LYS A 254 -7.40 -17.79 11.47
N LEU A 255 -7.13 -16.76 10.67
CA LEU A 255 -5.77 -16.39 10.24
C LEU A 255 -4.95 -15.78 11.36
N GLY A 256 -5.56 -14.96 12.22
CA GLY A 256 -4.88 -14.33 13.35
C GLY A 256 -3.67 -13.49 12.92
N SER A 257 -2.46 -13.96 13.24
CA SER A 257 -1.21 -13.29 12.85
C SER A 257 -0.88 -13.40 11.35
N GLN A 258 -1.52 -14.31 10.62
CA GLN A 258 -1.23 -14.59 9.20
C GLN A 258 -1.95 -13.66 8.23
N ILE A 259 -2.77 -12.72 8.72
CA ILE A 259 -3.38 -11.68 7.89
C ILE A 259 -2.86 -10.31 8.26
N LEU A 260 -2.53 -9.47 7.27
CA LEU A 260 -2.23 -8.06 7.46
C LEU A 260 -3.18 -7.20 6.62
N HIS A 261 -3.83 -6.24 7.27
CA HIS A 261 -4.72 -5.27 6.65
C HIS A 261 -4.51 -3.93 7.34
N ASP A 262 -4.42 -2.88 6.54
CA ASP A 262 -4.55 -1.49 6.96
C ASP A 262 -5.14 -0.67 5.80
N THR A 263 -5.62 0.52 6.11
CA THR A 263 -6.40 1.34 5.17
C THR A 263 -5.60 2.50 4.60
N LEU A 264 -4.45 2.86 5.19
CA LEU A 264 -3.71 4.06 4.80
C LEU A 264 -2.22 4.07 5.19
N GLN A 265 -1.85 3.45 6.30
CA GLN A 265 -0.53 3.56 6.92
C GLN A 265 0.61 3.04 6.04
N LEU A 266 0.51 1.80 5.53
CA LEU A 266 1.58 1.17 4.74
C LEU A 266 1.82 1.89 3.41
N GLY A 267 0.74 2.25 2.72
CA GLY A 267 0.80 3.01 1.47
C GLY A 267 1.43 4.38 1.68
N THR A 268 0.92 5.15 2.65
CA THR A 268 1.43 6.49 2.99
C THR A 268 2.91 6.46 3.38
N ALA A 269 3.33 5.49 4.20
CA ALA A 269 4.72 5.37 4.61
C ALA A 269 5.66 5.07 3.43
N THR A 270 5.21 4.21 2.52
CA THR A 270 5.96 3.86 1.31
C THR A 270 6.04 5.05 0.35
N MET A 271 4.97 5.86 0.23
CA MET A 271 4.98 7.10 -0.56
C MET A 271 6.02 8.09 -0.03
N ALA A 272 5.95 8.40 1.26
CA ALA A 272 6.83 9.38 1.91
C ALA A 272 8.30 8.95 1.81
N LEU A 273 8.61 7.68 2.11
CA LEU A 273 9.97 7.17 2.02
C LEU A 273 10.47 7.09 0.58
N LYS A 274 9.63 6.70 -0.39
CA LYS A 274 10.05 6.71 -1.79
C LYS A 274 10.39 8.12 -2.26
N ALA A 275 9.55 9.10 -1.93
CA ALA A 275 9.77 10.50 -2.28
C ALA A 275 11.05 11.04 -1.64
N ALA A 276 11.34 10.69 -0.39
CA ALA A 276 12.56 11.09 0.31
C ALA A 276 13.85 10.50 -0.27
N MET A 277 13.76 9.36 -0.97
CA MET A 277 14.91 8.56 -1.40
C MET A 277 15.14 8.59 -2.92
N PHE A 278 14.57 9.58 -3.61
CA PHE A 278 14.78 9.81 -5.05
C PHE A 278 16.17 10.26 -5.45
#